data_AF-A0A6V7V2U7-F1
#
_entry.id   AF-A0A6V7V2U7-F1
#
_cell.length_a   1.000
_cell.length_b   1.000
_cell.length_c   1.000
_cell.angle_alpha   90.00
_cell.angle_beta   90.00
_cell.angle_gamma   90.00
#
_symmetry.space_group_name_H-M   'P 1'
#
loop_
_entity.id
_entity.type
_entity.pdbx_description
1 polymer ?
#
loop_
_entity_poly.entity_id
_entity_poly.type
_entity_poly.pdbx_seq_one_letter_code
_entity_poly.pdbx_strand_id
1 'polypeptide(L)'
;MAGSNRSGNLRDASKSIPVGTLGAQLTTSIVYLTGAVLIGSSVAEMFIRDKFGQSAMGKLVIAELAIPHPLLILIGCCSSTIGAGMQSLTGAPRLLQAISADDVIPFLRPFQKTDRRGEPIRAIFLTLCICWLGILIAVIENITALITQFFLMCYLGVNAACALQSLLKAPGWRPSFRYFHWSLSTLGAFLCIAVMFISAWYFALVAIFIGAAVYKYIEYAGAEKEWGDGLKGLALSAARFALLNVDSRGIMHTRNWRPQILVLYPSKKMEQLYSNLENTRKGLLAFVAQLKAGKGLTLIAECIEGQFAQISKNDISTIKEELQDAVKESRIRGFCDVLVTEHFMQGISHLIQTSGLGGLRHNSVVCAWPEHWSVSNENQNPMKEASLFAQTVRTISAANCAILVPKYASNFPTCSERLNGTIDIYWVVNDGGLLMLIPFLLIKNKLNNSLFILFSL
;
A
#
# COMPACT_ATOMS: atom_id res chain seq x y z
N MET A 1 -8.53 -12.55 -23.81
CA MET A 1 -9.25 -11.30 -23.47
C MET A 1 -10.49 -11.02 -24.33
N ALA A 2 -10.64 -11.58 -25.54
CA ALA A 2 -11.83 -11.33 -26.37
C ALA A 2 -13.18 -11.68 -25.68
N GLY A 3 -13.20 -12.71 -24.82
CA GLY A 3 -14.41 -13.13 -24.09
C GLY A 3 -14.98 -12.10 -23.11
N SER A 4 -14.15 -11.17 -22.60
CA SER A 4 -14.59 -10.13 -21.66
C SER A 4 -14.99 -8.82 -22.35
N ASN A 5 -14.66 -8.62 -23.63
CA ASN A 5 -14.92 -7.37 -24.35
C ASN A 5 -16.42 -7.04 -24.53
N ARG A 6 -17.31 -8.03 -24.33
CA ARG A 6 -18.77 -7.87 -24.39
C ARG A 6 -19.46 -8.17 -23.06
N SER A 7 -18.76 -7.99 -21.95
CA SER A 7 -19.29 -8.26 -20.60
C SER A 7 -20.64 -7.58 -20.32
N GLY A 8 -20.83 -6.34 -20.80
CA GLY A 8 -22.07 -5.58 -20.63
C GLY A 8 -23.31 -6.14 -21.35
N ASN A 9 -23.12 -7.05 -22.31
CA ASN A 9 -24.22 -7.64 -23.10
C ASN A 9 -24.57 -9.06 -22.64
N LEU A 10 -23.88 -9.60 -21.63
CA LEU A 10 -24.11 -10.95 -21.13
C LEU A 10 -25.20 -10.95 -20.05
N ARG A 11 -26.12 -11.92 -20.11
CA ARG A 11 -27.15 -12.12 -19.07
C ARG A 11 -26.54 -12.40 -17.69
N ASP A 12 -25.47 -13.17 -17.64
CA ASP A 12 -24.67 -13.41 -16.43
C ASP A 12 -23.18 -13.46 -16.77
N ALA A 13 -22.53 -12.30 -16.70
CA ALA A 13 -21.11 -12.18 -17.01
C ALA A 13 -20.21 -12.99 -16.05
N SER A 14 -20.62 -13.14 -14.79
CA SER A 14 -19.82 -13.78 -13.74
C SER A 14 -19.59 -15.27 -14.01
N LYS A 15 -20.61 -15.94 -14.57
CA LYS A 15 -20.54 -17.36 -14.93
C LYS A 15 -20.09 -17.57 -16.38
N SER A 16 -20.57 -16.75 -17.32
CA SER A 16 -20.30 -16.94 -18.75
C SER A 16 -18.85 -16.67 -19.14
N ILE A 17 -18.19 -15.68 -18.54
CA ILE A 17 -16.81 -15.32 -18.91
C ILE A 17 -15.83 -16.44 -18.56
N PRO A 18 -15.79 -16.99 -17.33
CA PRO A 18 -14.85 -18.07 -17.00
C PRO A 18 -15.08 -19.33 -17.84
N VAL A 19 -16.34 -19.78 -17.97
CA VAL A 19 -16.68 -21.00 -18.72
C VAL A 19 -16.36 -20.84 -20.20
N GLY A 20 -16.77 -19.72 -20.81
CA GLY A 20 -16.51 -19.46 -22.23
C GLY A 20 -15.03 -19.32 -22.55
N THR A 21 -14.26 -18.63 -21.69
CA THR A 21 -12.84 -18.41 -21.92
C THR A 21 -12.03 -19.71 -21.78
N LEU A 22 -12.29 -20.50 -20.72
CA LEU A 22 -11.61 -21.78 -20.51
C LEU A 22 -11.99 -22.81 -21.57
N GLY A 23 -13.28 -22.88 -21.93
CA GLY A 23 -13.76 -23.76 -23.00
C GLY A 23 -13.12 -23.43 -24.35
N ALA A 24 -13.07 -22.15 -24.72
CA ALA A 24 -12.40 -21.72 -25.96
C ALA A 24 -10.90 -22.06 -25.96
N GLN A 25 -10.19 -21.82 -24.85
CA GLN A 25 -8.77 -22.14 -24.71
C GLN A 25 -8.50 -23.64 -24.83
N LEU A 26 -9.36 -24.48 -24.22
CA LEU A 26 -9.22 -25.93 -24.32
C LEU A 26 -9.45 -26.40 -25.76
N THR A 27 -10.51 -25.93 -26.41
CA THR A 27 -10.84 -26.28 -27.80
C THR A 27 -9.71 -25.90 -28.75
N THR A 28 -9.18 -24.68 -28.67
CA THR A 28 -8.07 -24.26 -29.54
C THR A 28 -6.79 -25.05 -29.26
N SER A 29 -6.50 -25.34 -27.99
CA SER A 29 -5.34 -26.16 -27.62
C SER A 29 -5.44 -27.57 -28.18
N ILE A 30 -6.62 -28.20 -28.11
CA ILE A 30 -6.86 -29.52 -28.71
C ILE A 30 -6.67 -29.45 -30.22
N VAL A 31 -7.24 -28.45 -30.90
CA VAL A 31 -7.11 -28.30 -32.36
C VAL A 31 -5.64 -28.10 -32.76
N TYR A 32 -4.87 -27.28 -32.06
CA TYR A 32 -3.45 -27.06 -32.36
C TYR A 32 -2.60 -28.31 -32.12
N LEU A 33 -2.77 -28.99 -30.99
CA LEU A 33 -2.00 -30.21 -30.68
C LEU A 33 -2.33 -31.34 -31.64
N THR A 34 -3.62 -31.53 -31.93
CA THR A 34 -4.07 -32.57 -32.88
C THR A 34 -3.59 -32.25 -34.28
N GLY A 35 -3.70 -30.98 -34.70
CA GLY A 35 -3.19 -30.52 -36.00
C GLY A 35 -1.69 -30.72 -36.15
N ALA A 36 -0.89 -30.42 -35.11
CA ALA A 36 0.55 -30.64 -35.13
C ALA A 36 0.90 -32.13 -35.31
N VAL A 37 0.22 -33.03 -34.61
CA VAL A 37 0.41 -34.48 -34.73
C VAL A 37 -0.02 -34.99 -36.11
N LEU A 38 -1.19 -34.57 -36.60
CA LEU A 38 -1.73 -35.01 -37.89
C LEU A 38 -0.89 -34.51 -39.07
N ILE A 39 -0.46 -33.25 -39.06
CA ILE A 39 0.41 -32.71 -40.11
C ILE A 39 1.77 -33.42 -40.07
N GLY A 40 2.33 -33.61 -38.87
CA GLY A 40 3.61 -34.29 -38.69
C GLY A 40 3.61 -35.76 -39.12
N SER A 41 2.47 -36.46 -39.05
CA SER A 41 2.35 -37.86 -39.48
C SER A 41 1.97 -38.03 -40.96
N SER A 42 1.36 -37.02 -41.58
CA SER A 42 0.81 -37.12 -42.94
C SER A 42 1.66 -36.44 -44.03
N VAL A 43 2.48 -35.46 -43.66
CA VAL A 43 3.26 -34.65 -44.62
C VAL A 43 4.74 -34.94 -44.48
N ALA A 44 5.44 -35.15 -45.61
CA ALA A 44 6.88 -35.37 -45.61
C ALA A 44 7.66 -34.12 -45.15
N GLU A 45 8.80 -34.34 -44.49
CA GLU A 45 9.64 -33.31 -43.86
C GLU A 45 10.04 -32.17 -44.82
N MET A 46 10.31 -32.50 -46.08
CA MET A 46 10.69 -31.53 -47.12
C MET A 46 9.62 -30.45 -47.32
N PHE A 47 8.33 -30.82 -47.28
CA PHE A 47 7.23 -29.86 -47.47
C PHE A 47 6.97 -29.02 -46.22
N ILE A 48 7.21 -29.56 -45.02
CA ILE A 48 6.97 -28.85 -43.75
C ILE A 48 8.01 -27.74 -43.53
N ARG A 49 9.26 -27.97 -43.94
CA ARG A 49 10.37 -27.01 -43.75
C ARG A 49 10.37 -25.84 -44.74
N ASP A 50 9.59 -25.93 -45.81
CA ASP A 50 9.51 -24.92 -46.84
C ASP A 50 8.30 -23.99 -46.64
N LYS A 51 8.55 -22.81 -46.07
CA LYS A 51 7.52 -21.81 -45.75
C LYS A 51 6.72 -21.35 -46.98
N PHE A 52 7.37 -21.23 -48.14
CA PHE A 52 6.76 -20.66 -49.35
C PHE A 52 6.29 -21.74 -50.33
N GLY A 53 6.47 -23.02 -49.98
CA GLY A 53 6.01 -24.14 -50.80
C GLY A 53 6.70 -24.23 -52.16
N GLN A 54 7.95 -23.76 -52.29
CA GLN A 54 8.74 -23.93 -53.53
C GLN A 54 8.86 -25.41 -53.90
N SER A 55 9.02 -26.27 -52.89
CA SER A 55 9.06 -27.73 -52.98
C SER A 55 7.71 -28.32 -53.42
N ALA A 56 6.61 -27.58 -53.23
CA ALA A 56 5.24 -27.95 -53.62
C ALA A 56 4.74 -27.14 -54.84
N MET A 57 5.63 -26.74 -55.75
CA MET A 57 5.30 -25.96 -56.95
C MET A 57 4.64 -24.59 -56.65
N GLY A 58 5.04 -23.95 -55.55
CA GLY A 58 4.50 -22.66 -55.11
C GLY A 58 3.13 -22.73 -54.46
N LYS A 59 2.65 -23.94 -54.12
CA LYS A 59 1.36 -24.15 -53.47
C LYS A 59 1.48 -24.21 -51.96
N LEU A 60 0.43 -23.78 -51.25
CA LEU A 60 0.34 -23.89 -49.80
C LEU A 60 0.13 -25.37 -49.40
N VAL A 61 1.10 -25.95 -48.70
CA VAL A 61 1.11 -27.39 -48.32
C VAL A 61 -0.16 -27.81 -47.58
N ILE A 62 -0.65 -26.98 -46.65
CA ILE A 62 -1.88 -27.24 -45.89
C ILE A 62 -3.13 -27.20 -46.78
N ALA A 63 -3.13 -26.41 -47.86
CA ALA A 63 -4.26 -26.36 -48.79
C ALA A 63 -4.35 -27.64 -49.63
N GLU A 64 -3.22 -28.21 -50.05
CA GLU A 64 -3.21 -29.46 -50.84
C GLU A 64 -3.69 -30.68 -50.03
N LEU A 65 -3.57 -30.66 -48.70
CA LEU A 65 -4.11 -31.71 -47.83
C LEU A 65 -5.64 -31.63 -47.67
N ALA A 66 -6.27 -30.52 -48.09
CA ALA A 66 -7.67 -30.26 -47.83
C ALA A 66 -8.61 -31.02 -48.78
N ILE A 67 -9.55 -31.75 -48.20
CA ILE A 67 -10.65 -32.41 -48.90
C ILE A 67 -11.91 -31.56 -48.69
N PRO A 68 -12.71 -31.23 -49.74
CA PRO A 68 -12.66 -31.75 -51.11
C PRO A 68 -11.81 -30.94 -52.11
N HIS A 69 -11.49 -29.67 -51.83
CA HIS A 69 -10.73 -28.84 -52.78
C HIS A 69 -9.80 -27.84 -52.06
N PRO A 70 -8.54 -27.64 -52.51
CA PRO A 70 -7.56 -26.75 -51.86
C PRO A 70 -8.00 -25.29 -51.71
N LEU A 71 -8.77 -24.79 -52.68
CA LEU A 71 -9.29 -23.40 -52.64
C LEU A 71 -10.13 -23.09 -51.39
N LEU A 72 -10.73 -24.11 -50.76
CA LEU A 72 -11.54 -23.91 -49.55
C LEU A 72 -10.68 -23.36 -48.40
N ILE A 73 -9.47 -23.89 -48.22
CA ILE A 73 -8.53 -23.39 -47.23
C ILE A 73 -8.05 -21.99 -47.59
N LEU A 74 -7.75 -21.73 -48.87
CA LEU A 74 -7.28 -20.40 -49.29
C LEU A 74 -8.34 -19.31 -49.02
N ILE A 75 -9.59 -19.55 -49.41
CA ILE A 75 -10.72 -18.63 -49.18
C ILE A 75 -11.00 -18.51 -47.67
N GLY A 76 -10.97 -19.63 -46.94
CA GLY A 76 -11.16 -19.67 -45.49
C GLY A 76 -10.09 -18.87 -44.73
N CYS A 77 -8.82 -19.06 -45.06
CA CYS A 77 -7.71 -18.32 -44.47
C CYS A 77 -7.79 -16.82 -44.80
N CYS A 78 -8.11 -16.46 -46.05
CA CYS A 78 -8.24 -15.06 -46.45
C CYS A 78 -9.39 -14.36 -45.69
N SER A 79 -10.59 -14.96 -45.69
CA SER A 79 -11.75 -14.44 -44.97
C SER A 79 -11.52 -14.35 -43.46
N SER A 80 -10.90 -15.38 -42.85
CA SER A 80 -10.53 -15.39 -41.43
C SER A 80 -9.54 -14.28 -41.07
N THR A 81 -8.50 -14.08 -41.90
CA THR A 81 -7.48 -13.04 -41.67
C THR A 81 -8.08 -11.63 -41.78
N ILE A 82 -8.92 -11.39 -42.78
CA ILE A 82 -9.65 -10.12 -42.93
C ILE A 82 -10.56 -9.88 -41.72
N GLY A 83 -11.31 -10.91 -41.29
CA GLY A 83 -12.18 -10.83 -40.11
C GLY A 83 -11.41 -10.50 -38.83
N ALA A 84 -10.29 -11.17 -38.58
CA ALA A 84 -9.43 -10.91 -37.42
C ALA A 84 -8.81 -9.49 -37.46
N GLY A 85 -8.41 -9.03 -38.65
CA GLY A 85 -7.94 -7.66 -38.87
C GLY A 85 -9.01 -6.61 -38.55
N MET A 86 -10.23 -6.78 -39.08
CA MET A 86 -11.37 -5.90 -38.81
C MET A 86 -11.75 -5.87 -37.33
N GLN A 87 -11.74 -7.02 -36.66
CA GLN A 87 -12.00 -7.10 -35.22
C GLN A 87 -10.96 -6.32 -34.42
N SER A 88 -9.68 -6.44 -34.78
CA SER A 88 -8.60 -5.73 -34.09
C SER A 88 -8.67 -4.22 -34.34
N LEU A 89 -9.00 -3.82 -35.57
CA LEU A 89 -9.13 -2.42 -35.97
C LEU A 89 -10.33 -1.72 -35.30
N THR A 90 -11.39 -2.45 -34.97
CA THR A 90 -12.55 -1.90 -34.23
C THR A 90 -12.38 -1.98 -32.72
N GLY A 91 -11.65 -2.98 -32.22
CA GLY A 91 -11.42 -3.19 -30.79
C GLY A 91 -10.42 -2.21 -30.16
N ALA A 92 -9.27 -2.01 -30.81
CA ALA A 92 -8.19 -1.18 -30.25
C ALA A 92 -8.59 0.30 -30.03
N PRO A 93 -9.27 0.99 -30.96
CA PRO A 93 -9.70 2.37 -30.75
C PRO A 93 -10.67 2.54 -29.58
N ARG A 94 -11.58 1.57 -29.40
CA ARG A 94 -12.56 1.59 -28.30
C ARG A 94 -11.88 1.39 -26.95
N LEU A 95 -10.87 0.54 -26.87
CA LEU A 95 -10.06 0.38 -25.66
C LEU A 95 -9.29 1.66 -25.33
N LEU A 96 -8.68 2.30 -26.33
CA LEU A 96 -8.00 3.58 -26.15
C LEU A 96 -8.96 4.69 -25.70
N GLN A 97 -10.16 4.74 -26.30
CA GLN A 97 -11.20 5.68 -25.92
C GLN A 97 -11.63 5.46 -24.46
N ALA A 98 -11.86 4.22 -24.03
CA ALA A 98 -12.20 3.91 -22.63
C ALA A 98 -11.12 4.40 -21.67
N ILE A 99 -9.84 4.11 -21.95
CA ILE A 99 -8.71 4.58 -21.13
C ILE A 99 -8.65 6.11 -21.07
N SER A 100 -8.92 6.80 -22.19
CA SER A 100 -8.95 8.26 -22.21
C SER A 100 -10.16 8.86 -21.47
N ALA A 101 -11.27 8.12 -21.37
CA ALA A 101 -12.47 8.54 -20.65
C ALA A 101 -12.30 8.45 -19.13
N ASP A 102 -11.46 7.52 -18.65
CA ASP A 102 -11.13 7.39 -17.23
C ASP A 102 -10.26 8.55 -16.71
N ASP A 103 -9.74 9.40 -17.61
CA ASP A 103 -8.94 10.60 -17.29
C ASP A 103 -7.74 10.31 -16.36
N VAL A 104 -7.13 9.13 -16.57
CA VAL A 104 -5.95 8.68 -15.85
C VAL A 104 -4.67 9.25 -16.47
N ILE A 105 -4.67 9.48 -17.79
CA ILE A 105 -3.52 9.94 -18.55
C ILE A 105 -3.91 11.25 -19.28
N PRO A 106 -3.51 12.43 -18.75
CA PRO A 106 -3.94 13.73 -19.26
C PRO A 106 -3.69 13.96 -20.76
N PHE A 107 -2.57 13.46 -21.30
CA PHE A 107 -2.26 13.63 -22.73
C PHE A 107 -3.14 12.77 -23.66
N LEU A 108 -3.83 11.75 -23.14
CA LEU A 108 -4.76 10.93 -23.92
C LEU A 108 -6.18 11.53 -24.01
N ARG A 109 -6.48 12.60 -23.26
CA ARG A 109 -7.78 13.30 -23.29
C ARG A 109 -8.33 13.59 -24.70
N PRO A 110 -7.51 14.00 -25.70
CA PRO A 110 -8.03 14.28 -27.04
C PRO A 110 -8.71 13.08 -27.70
N PHE A 111 -8.39 11.85 -27.30
CA PHE A 111 -8.94 10.61 -27.85
C PHE A 111 -10.29 10.19 -27.23
N GLN A 112 -10.75 10.89 -26.18
CA GLN A 112 -12.04 10.63 -25.53
C GLN A 112 -13.24 11.04 -26.42
N LYS A 113 -13.05 12.02 -27.30
CA LYS A 113 -14.13 12.59 -28.11
C LYS A 113 -14.69 11.57 -29.10
N THR A 114 -15.98 11.28 -28.96
CA THR A 114 -16.75 10.45 -29.88
C THR A 114 -17.57 11.30 -30.83
N ASP A 115 -17.86 10.75 -32.01
CA ASP A 115 -18.84 11.32 -32.94
C ASP A 115 -20.29 11.03 -32.47
N ARG A 116 -21.29 11.62 -33.14
CA ARG A 116 -22.73 11.41 -32.87
C ARG A 116 -23.16 9.94 -32.86
N ARG A 117 -22.42 9.07 -33.56
CA ARG A 117 -22.64 7.62 -33.63
C ARG A 117 -21.92 6.82 -32.53
N GLY A 118 -21.17 7.49 -31.65
CA GLY A 118 -20.37 6.86 -30.60
C GLY A 118 -18.99 6.34 -31.06
N GLU A 119 -18.56 6.66 -32.28
CA GLU A 119 -17.30 6.16 -32.84
C GLU A 119 -16.11 7.11 -32.52
N PRO A 120 -14.98 6.58 -32.01
CA PRO A 120 -13.82 7.39 -31.61
C PRO A 120 -12.87 7.65 -32.79
N ILE A 121 -13.22 8.62 -33.65
CA ILE A 121 -12.50 8.90 -34.92
C ILE A 121 -11.00 9.15 -34.71
N ARG A 122 -10.62 9.92 -33.69
CA ARG A 122 -9.19 10.23 -33.41
C ARG A 122 -8.40 8.99 -32.99
N ALA A 123 -9.01 8.12 -32.19
CA ALA A 123 -8.40 6.86 -31.79
C ALA A 123 -8.26 5.91 -32.98
N ILE A 124 -9.25 5.87 -33.88
CA ILE A 124 -9.18 5.10 -35.13
C ILE A 124 -7.99 5.55 -35.98
N PHE A 125 -7.83 6.87 -36.19
CA PHE A 125 -6.70 7.40 -36.95
C PHE A 125 -5.35 7.04 -36.34
N LEU A 126 -5.23 7.10 -35.00
CA LEU A 126 -4.01 6.68 -34.31
C LEU A 126 -3.73 5.18 -34.54
N THR A 127 -4.74 4.32 -34.40
CA THR A 127 -4.56 2.89 -34.65
C THR A 127 -4.17 2.58 -36.09
N LEU A 128 -4.77 3.27 -37.07
CA LEU A 128 -4.40 3.15 -38.48
C LEU A 128 -2.94 3.57 -38.72
N CYS A 129 -2.50 4.66 -38.09
CA CYS A 129 -1.11 5.12 -38.17
C CYS A 129 -0.14 4.07 -37.60
N ILE A 130 -0.43 3.49 -36.43
CA ILE A 130 0.40 2.44 -35.82
C ILE A 130 0.41 1.18 -36.70
N CYS A 131 -0.75 0.76 -37.22
CA CYS A 131 -0.84 -0.37 -38.15
C CYS A 131 -0.02 -0.12 -39.43
N TRP A 132 -0.06 1.12 -39.95
CA TRP A 132 0.69 1.48 -41.15
C TRP A 132 2.20 1.38 -40.95
N LEU A 133 2.70 1.82 -39.78
CA LEU A 133 4.10 1.60 -39.39
C LEU A 133 4.47 0.10 -39.35
N GLY A 134 3.58 -0.74 -38.83
CA GLY A 134 3.76 -2.19 -38.83
C GLY A 134 3.86 -2.77 -40.24
N ILE A 135 3.03 -2.30 -41.17
CA ILE A 135 3.05 -2.74 -42.58
C ILE A 135 4.38 -2.37 -43.26
N LEU A 136 4.92 -1.18 -42.97
CA LEU A 136 6.19 -0.70 -43.56
C LEU A 136 7.41 -1.54 -43.18
N ILE A 137 7.39 -2.23 -42.02
CA ILE A 137 8.48 -3.10 -41.59
C ILE A 137 8.63 -4.33 -42.53
N ALA A 138 7.56 -4.73 -43.22
CA ALA A 138 7.52 -5.76 -44.27
C ALA A 138 8.16 -7.13 -43.93
N VAL A 139 8.43 -7.42 -42.65
CA VAL A 139 8.99 -8.68 -42.15
C VAL A 139 8.11 -9.22 -41.03
N ILE A 140 7.37 -10.29 -41.32
CA ILE A 140 6.35 -10.86 -40.42
C ILE A 140 6.99 -11.42 -39.14
N GLU A 141 8.18 -12.01 -39.22
CA GLU A 141 8.86 -12.61 -38.05
C GLU A 141 9.16 -11.56 -36.97
N ASN A 142 9.71 -10.41 -37.36
CA ASN A 142 10.05 -9.33 -36.44
C ASN A 142 8.80 -8.72 -35.79
N ILE A 143 7.74 -8.53 -36.57
CA ILE A 143 6.45 -8.03 -36.08
C ILE A 143 5.83 -9.03 -35.09
N THR A 144 5.88 -10.33 -35.40
CA THR A 144 5.35 -11.39 -34.53
C THR A 144 6.08 -11.45 -33.20
N ALA A 145 7.41 -11.32 -33.21
CA ALA A 145 8.22 -11.25 -31.99
C ALA A 145 7.82 -10.03 -31.15
N LEU A 146 7.69 -8.84 -31.75
CA LEU A 146 7.30 -7.61 -31.06
C LEU A 146 5.90 -7.70 -30.42
N ILE A 147 4.90 -8.18 -31.18
CA ILE A 147 3.51 -8.30 -30.71
C ILE A 147 3.42 -9.31 -29.55
N THR A 148 4.17 -10.41 -29.64
CA THR A 148 4.25 -11.41 -28.56
C THR A 148 4.70 -10.79 -27.24
N GLN A 149 5.67 -9.86 -27.26
CA GLN A 149 6.14 -9.18 -26.04
C GLN A 149 5.04 -8.31 -25.40
N PHE A 150 4.26 -7.57 -26.20
CA PHE A 150 3.17 -6.75 -25.67
C PHE A 150 2.04 -7.61 -25.06
N PHE A 151 1.69 -8.75 -25.68
CA PHE A 151 0.70 -9.67 -25.11
C PHE A 151 1.20 -10.32 -23.82
N LEU A 152 2.45 -10.79 -23.79
CA LEU A 152 3.05 -11.38 -22.60
C LEU A 152 3.16 -10.37 -21.45
N MET A 153 3.46 -9.10 -21.76
CA MET A 153 3.47 -8.03 -20.75
C MET A 153 2.08 -7.79 -20.15
N CYS A 154 1.03 -7.84 -20.96
CA CYS A 154 -0.34 -7.73 -20.46
C CYS A 154 -0.72 -8.92 -19.56
N TYR A 155 -0.39 -10.14 -19.98
CA TYR A 155 -0.64 -11.35 -19.18
C TYR A 155 0.19 -11.38 -17.89
N LEU A 156 1.42 -10.89 -17.93
CA LEU A 156 2.26 -10.67 -16.75
C LEU A 156 1.59 -9.70 -15.78
N GLY A 157 1.14 -8.54 -16.26
CA GLY A 157 0.47 -7.54 -15.44
C GLY A 157 -0.79 -8.08 -14.75
N VAL A 158 -1.66 -8.78 -15.48
CA VAL A 158 -2.88 -9.39 -14.92
C VAL A 158 -2.56 -10.44 -13.87
N ASN A 159 -1.63 -11.36 -14.16
CA ASN A 159 -1.24 -12.42 -13.23
C ASN A 159 -0.56 -11.87 -11.97
N ALA A 160 0.36 -10.91 -12.13
CA ALA A 160 1.05 -10.25 -11.02
C ALA A 160 0.08 -9.45 -10.14
N ALA A 161 -0.86 -8.71 -10.73
CA ALA A 161 -1.86 -7.95 -9.99
C ALA A 161 -2.77 -8.87 -9.15
N CYS A 162 -3.30 -9.94 -9.76
CA CYS A 162 -4.12 -10.93 -9.05
C CYS A 162 -3.36 -11.57 -7.88
N ALA A 163 -2.09 -11.94 -8.09
CA ALA A 163 -1.25 -12.53 -7.05
C ALA A 163 -0.98 -11.54 -5.89
N LEU A 164 -0.58 -10.32 -6.23
CA LEU A 164 -0.22 -9.29 -5.26
C LEU A 164 -1.43 -8.86 -4.41
N GLN A 165 -2.59 -8.65 -5.03
CA GLN A 165 -3.83 -8.30 -4.32
C GLN A 165 -4.29 -9.42 -3.37
N SER A 166 -4.08 -10.68 -3.76
CA SER A 166 -4.37 -11.84 -2.91
C SER A 166 -3.42 -11.94 -1.73
N LEU A 167 -2.12 -11.72 -1.95
CA LEU A 167 -1.09 -11.81 -0.91
C LEU A 167 -1.18 -10.66 0.10
N LEU A 168 -1.41 -9.44 -0.39
CA LEU A 168 -1.60 -8.24 0.44
C LEU A 168 -2.99 -8.17 1.08
N LYS A 169 -3.90 -9.10 0.75
CA LYS A 169 -5.29 -9.12 1.22
C LYS A 169 -5.98 -7.77 1.07
N ALA A 170 -5.87 -7.20 -0.13
CA ALA A 170 -6.42 -5.88 -0.42
C ALA A 170 -7.93 -5.81 -0.05
N PRO A 171 -8.44 -4.73 0.56
CA PRO A 171 -9.79 -4.70 1.15
C PRO A 171 -10.93 -5.05 0.18
N GLY A 172 -10.81 -4.64 -1.08
CA GLY A 172 -11.80 -4.90 -2.14
C GLY A 172 -11.60 -6.21 -2.91
N TRP A 173 -10.54 -6.97 -2.64
CA TRP A 173 -10.21 -8.18 -3.39
C TRP A 173 -10.80 -9.43 -2.74
N ARG A 174 -11.87 -9.96 -3.34
CA ARG A 174 -12.57 -11.17 -2.88
C ARG A 174 -12.96 -12.07 -4.07
N PRO A 175 -12.00 -12.78 -4.67
CA PRO A 175 -12.28 -13.64 -5.82
C PRO A 175 -13.24 -14.77 -5.42
N SER A 176 -14.39 -14.85 -6.09
CA SER A 176 -15.42 -15.87 -5.84
C SER A 176 -15.22 -17.16 -6.66
N PHE A 177 -14.27 -17.16 -7.59
CA PHE A 177 -14.02 -18.30 -8.48
C PHE A 177 -13.34 -19.46 -7.72
N ARG A 178 -13.98 -20.64 -7.75
CA ARG A 178 -13.58 -21.82 -6.95
C ARG A 178 -12.15 -22.31 -7.21
N TYR A 179 -11.67 -22.25 -8.45
CA TYR A 179 -10.34 -22.78 -8.82
C TYR A 179 -9.25 -21.71 -8.82
N PHE A 180 -9.54 -20.51 -8.31
CA PHE A 180 -8.54 -19.47 -8.17
C PHE A 180 -7.66 -19.73 -6.96
N HIS A 181 -6.34 -19.72 -7.16
CA HIS A 181 -5.36 -19.69 -6.08
C HIS A 181 -4.21 -18.76 -6.47
N TRP A 182 -3.68 -18.02 -5.50
CA TRP A 182 -2.62 -17.02 -5.74
C TRP A 182 -1.37 -17.64 -6.35
N SER A 183 -1.04 -18.90 -6.00
CA SER A 183 0.14 -19.60 -6.54
C SER A 183 0.04 -19.86 -8.04
N LEU A 184 -1.17 -20.07 -8.57
CA LEU A 184 -1.39 -20.28 -10.00
C LEU A 184 -1.11 -18.99 -10.77
N SER A 185 -1.55 -17.85 -10.23
CA SER A 185 -1.25 -16.53 -10.79
C SER A 185 0.24 -16.19 -10.71
N THR A 186 0.93 -16.51 -9.61
CA THR A 186 2.39 -16.30 -9.53
C THR A 186 3.15 -17.16 -10.53
N LEU A 187 2.72 -18.42 -10.72
CA LEU A 187 3.30 -19.31 -11.73
C LEU A 187 3.08 -18.75 -13.14
N GLY A 188 1.87 -18.27 -13.45
CA GLY A 188 1.56 -17.64 -14.72
C GLY A 188 2.41 -16.40 -15.00
N ALA A 189 2.62 -15.54 -14.00
CA ALA A 189 3.50 -14.37 -14.11
C ALA A 189 4.95 -14.79 -14.39
N PHE A 190 5.47 -15.78 -13.67
CA PHE A 190 6.82 -16.31 -13.88
C PHE A 190 6.99 -16.90 -15.29
N LEU A 191 6.01 -17.69 -15.76
CA LEU A 191 6.02 -18.25 -17.11
C LEU A 191 5.99 -17.16 -18.18
N CYS A 192 5.22 -16.08 -17.98
CA CYS A 192 5.23 -14.94 -18.91
C CYS A 192 6.62 -14.33 -19.01
N ILE A 193 7.28 -14.06 -17.87
CA ILE A 193 8.65 -13.53 -17.86
C ILE A 193 9.62 -14.49 -18.56
N ALA A 194 9.57 -15.78 -18.22
CA ALA A 194 10.46 -16.78 -18.81
C ALA A 194 10.32 -16.82 -20.34
N VAL A 195 9.09 -16.87 -20.86
CA VAL A 195 8.84 -16.89 -22.32
C VAL A 195 9.25 -15.58 -22.98
N MET A 196 9.07 -14.42 -22.34
CA MET A 196 9.53 -13.13 -22.87
C MET A 196 11.05 -13.14 -23.12
N PHE A 197 11.83 -13.56 -22.12
CA PHE A 197 13.30 -13.62 -22.22
C PHE A 197 13.80 -14.70 -23.18
N ILE A 198 13.13 -15.86 -23.24
CA ILE A 198 13.46 -16.93 -24.21
C ILE A 198 13.20 -16.48 -25.65
N SER A 199 12.12 -15.74 -25.89
CA SER A 199 11.74 -15.31 -27.23
C SER A 199 12.67 -14.22 -27.79
N ALA A 200 12.79 -13.10 -27.09
CA ALA A 200 13.64 -11.98 -27.52
C ALA A 200 13.97 -11.08 -26.33
N TRP A 201 15.06 -11.40 -25.62
CA TRP A 201 15.46 -10.72 -24.39
C TRP A 201 15.59 -9.19 -24.53
N TYR A 202 16.08 -8.69 -25.68
CA TYR A 202 16.25 -7.26 -25.92
C TYR A 202 14.91 -6.52 -26.04
N PHE A 203 13.94 -7.07 -26.79
CA PHE A 203 12.59 -6.51 -26.84
C PHE A 203 11.85 -6.65 -25.51
N ALA A 204 12.11 -7.73 -24.76
CA ALA A 204 11.54 -7.93 -23.43
C ALA A 204 11.96 -6.83 -22.44
N LEU A 205 13.26 -6.47 -22.40
CA LEU A 205 13.76 -5.39 -21.56
C LEU A 205 13.08 -4.04 -21.89
N VAL A 206 12.96 -3.72 -23.18
CA VAL A 206 12.29 -2.49 -23.64
C VAL A 206 10.81 -2.49 -23.24
N ALA A 207 10.10 -3.61 -23.45
CA ALA A 207 8.68 -3.72 -23.10
C ALA A 207 8.43 -3.59 -21.58
N ILE A 208 9.26 -4.25 -20.76
CA ILE A 208 9.18 -4.15 -19.30
C ILE A 208 9.47 -2.72 -18.83
N PHE A 209 10.49 -2.07 -19.39
CA PHE A 209 10.83 -0.69 -19.06
C PHE A 209 9.68 0.28 -19.38
N ILE A 210 9.12 0.20 -20.60
CA ILE A 210 7.97 1.03 -21.00
C ILE A 210 6.77 0.76 -20.08
N GLY A 211 6.47 -0.51 -19.79
CA GLY A 211 5.37 -0.87 -18.90
C GLY A 211 5.54 -0.34 -17.47
N ALA A 212 6.76 -0.42 -16.91
CA ALA A 212 7.07 0.12 -15.59
C ALA A 212 6.98 1.65 -15.57
N ALA A 213 7.46 2.32 -16.61
CA ALA A 213 7.36 3.78 -16.76
C ALA A 213 5.90 4.25 -16.82
N VAL A 214 5.07 3.57 -17.62
CA VAL A 214 3.62 3.87 -17.72
C VAL A 214 2.93 3.62 -16.38
N TYR A 215 3.22 2.51 -15.70
CA TYR A 215 2.67 2.22 -14.38
C TYR A 215 3.00 3.32 -13.37
N LYS A 216 4.27 3.74 -13.30
CA LYS A 216 4.71 4.80 -12.38
C LYS A 216 4.11 6.16 -12.73
N TYR A 217 3.98 6.48 -14.01
CA TYR A 217 3.32 7.69 -14.45
C TYR A 217 1.84 7.73 -14.02
N ILE A 218 1.11 6.63 -14.20
CA ILE A 218 -0.29 6.52 -13.78
C ILE A 218 -0.42 6.68 -12.27
N GLU A 219 0.46 6.04 -11.49
CA GLU A 219 0.49 6.17 -10.02
C GLU A 219 0.67 7.62 -9.59
N TYR A 220 1.60 8.33 -10.22
CA TYR A 220 1.88 9.74 -9.95
C TYR A 220 0.71 10.65 -10.32
N ALA A 221 0.17 10.52 -11.54
CA ALA A 221 -0.94 11.34 -12.01
C ALA A 221 -2.24 11.09 -11.20
N GLY A 222 -2.47 9.84 -10.78
CA GLY A 222 -3.56 9.50 -9.87
C GLY A 222 -3.42 10.16 -8.50
N ALA A 223 -2.22 10.11 -7.93
CA ALA A 223 -1.93 10.76 -6.65
C ALA A 223 -2.08 12.29 -6.70
N GLU A 224 -1.63 12.92 -7.80
CA GLU A 224 -1.78 14.36 -8.02
C GLU A 224 -3.26 14.77 -8.12
N LYS A 225 -4.08 13.96 -8.80
CA LYS A 225 -5.53 14.22 -8.92
C LYS A 225 -6.29 14.02 -7.62
N GLU A 226 -5.95 13.01 -6.82
CA GLU A 226 -6.62 12.72 -5.54
C GLU A 226 -6.23 13.71 -4.43
N TRP A 227 -4.95 14.10 -4.35
CA TRP A 227 -4.40 14.84 -3.21
C TRP A 227 -3.89 16.24 -3.56
N GLY A 228 -3.91 16.64 -4.83
CA GLY A 228 -3.45 17.95 -5.32
C GLY A 228 -1.93 18.08 -5.48
N ASP A 229 -1.14 17.14 -4.94
CA ASP A 229 0.32 17.08 -5.03
C ASP A 229 0.72 15.62 -5.33
N GLY A 230 1.44 15.37 -6.42
CA GLY A 230 1.78 14.01 -6.85
C GLY A 230 2.66 13.26 -5.85
N LEU A 231 3.75 13.87 -5.36
CA LEU A 231 4.69 13.17 -4.47
C LEU A 231 4.13 13.00 -3.06
N LYS A 232 3.50 14.03 -2.50
CA LYS A 232 2.84 13.92 -1.19
C LYS A 232 1.62 13.01 -1.27
N GLY A 233 0.88 13.05 -2.38
CA GLY A 233 -0.26 12.19 -2.63
C GLY A 233 0.12 10.72 -2.65
N LEU A 234 1.26 10.35 -3.24
CA LEU A 234 1.77 8.97 -3.19
C LEU A 234 2.01 8.50 -1.75
N ALA A 235 2.65 9.35 -0.92
CA ALA A 235 2.90 9.04 0.47
C ALA A 235 1.59 8.91 1.28
N LEU A 236 0.61 9.79 1.04
CA LEU A 236 -0.69 9.76 1.69
C LEU A 236 -1.53 8.54 1.28
N SER A 237 -1.56 8.20 0.00
CA SER A 237 -2.22 6.98 -0.49
C SER A 237 -1.59 5.71 0.09
N ALA A 238 -0.26 5.66 0.17
CA ALA A 238 0.45 4.55 0.81
C ALA A 238 0.11 4.46 2.30
N ALA A 239 0.09 5.58 3.02
CA ALA A 239 -0.28 5.64 4.44
C ALA A 239 -1.72 5.19 4.68
N ARG A 240 -2.67 5.67 3.87
CA ARG A 240 -4.09 5.27 3.91
C ARG A 240 -4.25 3.77 3.66
N PHE A 241 -3.59 3.23 2.64
CA PHE A 241 -3.64 1.80 2.32
C PHE A 241 -3.07 0.97 3.47
N ALA A 242 -1.95 1.38 4.06
CA ALA A 242 -1.36 0.73 5.22
C ALA A 242 -2.33 0.75 6.41
N LEU A 243 -2.94 1.90 6.74
CA LEU A 243 -3.89 2.03 7.86
C LEU A 243 -5.16 1.19 7.67
N LEU A 244 -5.71 1.13 6.45
CA LEU A 244 -6.88 0.30 6.14
C LEU A 244 -6.57 -1.21 6.26
N ASN A 245 -5.34 -1.61 5.95
CA ASN A 245 -4.90 -3.00 6.11
C ASN A 245 -4.54 -3.34 7.56
N VAL A 246 -4.24 -2.34 8.38
CA VAL A 246 -3.90 -2.51 9.80
C VAL A 246 -5.14 -2.82 10.66
N ASP A 247 -6.36 -2.71 10.13
CA ASP A 247 -7.58 -2.84 10.94
C ASP A 247 -8.59 -3.88 10.42
N SER A 248 -8.90 -4.90 11.26
CA SER A 248 -10.10 -5.77 11.29
C SER A 248 -9.89 -7.15 11.94
N ARG A 249 -8.67 -7.56 12.31
CA ARG A 249 -8.43 -8.90 12.90
C ARG A 249 -7.45 -8.89 14.06
N GLY A 250 -8.01 -8.94 15.26
CA GLY A 250 -7.35 -9.49 16.43
C GLY A 250 -6.95 -8.43 17.44
N ILE A 251 -7.64 -8.48 18.58
CA ILE A 251 -7.05 -8.20 19.90
C ILE A 251 -5.56 -8.53 19.83
N MET A 252 -4.68 -7.53 19.93
CA MET A 252 -3.23 -7.77 20.00
C MET A 252 -3.01 -8.86 21.05
N HIS A 253 -2.65 -10.07 20.62
CA HIS A 253 -2.53 -11.19 21.54
C HIS A 253 -1.56 -10.80 22.66
N THR A 254 -1.96 -11.00 23.91
CA THR A 254 -1.23 -10.58 25.13
C THR A 254 0.24 -10.97 25.11
N ARG A 255 0.60 -12.05 24.39
CA ARG A 255 1.98 -12.55 24.23
C ARG A 255 2.93 -11.65 23.42
N ASN A 256 2.42 -10.79 22.53
CA ASN A 256 3.22 -9.93 21.66
C ASN A 256 2.99 -8.42 21.91
N TRP A 257 2.47 -8.08 23.08
CA TRP A 257 2.22 -6.70 23.45
C TRP A 257 3.49 -5.83 23.35
N ARG A 258 3.33 -4.60 22.84
CA ARG A 258 4.38 -3.59 22.72
C ARG A 258 3.80 -2.24 23.13
N PRO A 259 4.53 -1.42 23.90
CA PRO A 259 4.02 -0.11 24.32
C PRO A 259 3.94 0.85 23.14
N GLN A 260 2.74 1.29 22.81
CA GLN A 260 2.42 2.42 21.93
C GLN A 260 2.04 3.58 22.85
N ILE A 261 2.90 4.60 22.91
CA ILE A 261 2.90 5.55 24.02
C ILE A 261 2.18 6.84 23.61
N LEU A 262 1.22 7.27 24.43
CA LEU A 262 0.73 8.64 24.49
C LEU A 262 1.39 9.34 25.68
N VAL A 263 2.11 10.41 25.40
CA VAL A 263 2.74 11.27 26.40
C VAL A 263 1.83 12.45 26.66
N LEU A 264 1.34 12.56 27.90
CA LEU A 264 0.66 13.76 28.38
C LEU A 264 1.73 14.78 28.77
N TYR A 265 1.97 15.72 27.86
CA TYR A 265 3.01 16.71 28.02
C TYR A 265 2.47 17.90 28.84
N PRO A 266 3.07 18.21 30.00
CA PRO A 266 2.52 19.20 30.92
C PRO A 266 2.67 20.60 30.33
N SER A 267 1.60 21.40 30.27
CA SER A 267 1.60 22.66 29.51
C SER A 267 2.51 23.74 30.11
N LYS A 268 3.13 24.57 29.26
CA LYS A 268 3.92 25.74 29.70
C LYS A 268 3.11 26.77 30.49
N LYS A 269 1.78 26.84 30.35
CA LYS A 269 0.98 27.71 31.22
C LYS A 269 1.02 27.28 32.70
N MET A 270 1.40 26.03 32.98
CA MET A 270 1.69 25.55 34.34
C MET A 270 3.10 25.95 34.83
N GLU A 271 3.91 26.65 34.04
CA GLU A 271 5.27 27.09 34.41
C GLU A 271 5.26 28.05 35.61
N GLN A 272 4.17 28.80 35.80
CA GLN A 272 3.95 29.60 37.01
C GLN A 272 3.74 28.75 38.28
N LEU A 273 3.40 27.47 38.14
CA LEU A 273 3.16 26.54 39.26
C LEU A 273 4.37 25.67 39.62
N TYR A 274 5.34 25.51 38.72
CA TYR A 274 6.43 24.54 38.86
C TYR A 274 7.77 25.18 38.49
N SER A 275 8.62 25.45 39.49
CA SER A 275 9.98 26.03 39.27
C SER A 275 10.92 25.13 38.45
N ASN A 276 10.64 23.83 38.36
CA ASN A 276 11.42 22.83 37.63
C ASN A 276 10.72 22.25 36.38
N LEU A 277 9.65 22.89 35.88
CA LEU A 277 8.81 22.34 34.81
C LEU A 277 9.59 22.00 33.54
N GLU A 278 10.51 22.87 33.13
CA GLU A 278 11.31 22.66 31.92
C GLU A 278 12.19 21.41 32.02
N ASN A 279 12.79 21.17 33.17
CA ASN A 279 13.60 19.98 33.42
C ASN A 279 12.73 18.72 33.45
N THR A 280 11.55 18.79 34.07
CA THR A 280 10.55 17.70 34.04
C THR A 280 10.10 17.38 32.61
N ARG A 281 9.85 18.42 31.79
CA ARG A 281 9.50 18.28 30.37
C ARG A 281 10.61 17.61 29.58
N LYS A 282 11.87 18.03 29.76
CA LYS A 282 13.04 17.44 29.11
C LYS A 282 13.28 16.00 29.55
N GLY A 283 13.21 15.72 30.85
CA GLY A 283 13.42 14.37 31.39
C GLY A 283 12.33 13.38 31.00
N LEU A 284 11.08 13.83 30.85
CA LEU A 284 9.99 13.00 30.35
C LEU A 284 10.19 12.62 28.87
N LEU A 285 10.61 13.57 28.03
CA LEU A 285 10.96 13.29 26.64
C LEU A 285 12.19 12.35 26.56
N ALA A 286 13.21 12.59 27.38
CA ALA A 286 14.40 11.72 27.45
C ALA A 286 14.03 10.28 27.84
N PHE A 287 13.17 10.11 28.85
CA PHE A 287 12.65 8.80 29.25
C PHE A 287 11.97 8.07 28.09
N VAL A 288 11.06 8.75 27.38
CA VAL A 288 10.31 8.17 26.26
C VAL A 288 11.23 7.86 25.07
N ALA A 289 12.19 8.73 24.80
CA ALA A 289 13.22 8.51 23.78
C ALA A 289 14.02 7.23 24.05
N GLN A 290 14.45 7.04 25.30
CA GLN A 290 15.21 5.87 25.74
C GLN A 290 14.36 4.60 25.71
N LEU A 291 13.11 4.66 26.18
CA LEU A 291 12.20 3.52 26.21
C LEU A 291 11.84 3.00 24.81
N LYS A 292 11.67 3.91 23.85
CA LYS A 292 11.25 3.56 22.49
C LYS A 292 12.42 3.32 21.54
N ALA A 293 13.60 3.89 21.81
CA ALA A 293 14.77 3.83 20.93
C ALA A 293 14.41 4.13 19.46
N GLY A 294 13.49 5.08 19.25
CA GLY A 294 12.95 5.48 17.95
C GLY A 294 11.99 4.48 17.28
N LYS A 295 11.56 3.39 17.92
CA LYS A 295 10.70 2.35 17.30
C LYS A 295 9.26 2.38 17.82
N GLY A 296 8.32 2.05 16.93
CA GLY A 296 6.88 2.01 17.22
C GLY A 296 6.25 3.40 17.32
N LEU A 297 4.98 3.44 17.71
CA LEU A 297 4.22 4.69 17.80
C LEU A 297 4.52 5.44 19.10
N THR A 298 4.76 6.74 18.98
CA THR A 298 4.81 7.71 20.08
C THR A 298 3.97 8.92 19.69
N LEU A 299 2.99 9.25 20.52
CA LEU A 299 2.15 10.43 20.41
C LEU A 299 2.48 11.34 21.59
N ILE A 300 2.67 12.63 21.34
CA ILE A 300 2.97 13.62 22.38
C ILE A 300 1.90 14.69 22.28
N ALA A 301 1.10 14.81 23.33
CA ALA A 301 -0.05 15.69 23.36
C ALA A 301 0.05 16.70 24.49
N GLU A 302 -0.09 17.99 24.17
CA GLU A 302 -0.21 19.06 25.15
C GLU A 302 -1.68 19.52 25.25
N CYS A 303 -2.20 19.59 26.47
CA CYS A 303 -3.56 20.09 26.74
C CYS A 303 -3.47 21.50 27.32
N ILE A 304 -4.14 22.46 26.67
CA ILE A 304 -4.16 23.87 27.06
C ILE A 304 -5.57 24.23 27.50
N GLU A 305 -5.68 24.82 28.69
CA GLU A 305 -6.95 25.35 29.18
C GLU A 305 -7.25 26.71 28.54
N GLY A 306 -8.44 26.84 27.93
CA GLY A 306 -8.90 28.06 27.29
C GLY A 306 -9.99 27.82 26.24
N GLN A 307 -10.56 28.92 25.73
CA GLN A 307 -11.57 28.86 24.67
C GLN A 307 -10.88 28.84 23.30
N PHE A 308 -11.13 27.79 22.50
CA PHE A 308 -10.50 27.61 21.19
C PHE A 308 -10.74 28.76 20.22
N ALA A 309 -11.89 29.44 20.30
CA ALA A 309 -12.21 30.59 19.44
C ALA A 309 -11.37 31.85 19.75
N GLN A 310 -10.89 31.99 20.99
CA GLN A 310 -10.13 33.16 21.44
C GLN A 310 -8.63 32.98 21.24
N ILE A 311 -8.15 31.73 21.37
CA ILE A 311 -6.74 31.40 21.11
C ILE A 311 -6.56 31.38 19.59
N SER A 312 -5.74 32.30 19.07
CA SER A 312 -5.53 32.43 17.63
C SER A 312 -4.93 31.13 17.07
N LYS A 313 -5.30 30.78 15.83
CA LYS A 313 -4.66 29.66 15.11
C LYS A 313 -3.14 29.79 15.09
N ASN A 314 -2.63 31.03 15.07
CA ASN A 314 -1.21 31.32 15.08
C ASN A 314 -0.53 30.88 16.37
N ASP A 315 -1.18 31.06 17.53
CA ASP A 315 -0.63 30.65 18.84
C ASP A 315 -0.59 29.12 18.98
N ILE A 316 -1.56 28.42 18.39
CA ILE A 316 -1.57 26.95 18.38
C ILE A 316 -0.48 26.41 17.46
N SER A 317 -0.28 27.02 16.28
CA SER A 317 0.80 26.61 15.38
C SER A 317 2.18 26.83 15.99
N THR A 318 2.43 27.95 16.68
CA THR A 318 3.72 28.21 17.32
C THR A 318 3.99 27.22 18.45
N ILE A 319 3.03 26.97 19.34
CA ILE A 319 3.18 25.96 20.41
C ILE A 319 3.43 24.57 19.82
N LYS A 320 2.75 24.23 18.71
CA LYS A 320 2.94 22.96 18.03
C LYS A 320 4.33 22.85 17.39
N GLU A 321 4.85 23.92 16.80
CA GLU A 321 6.21 23.98 16.24
C GLU A 321 7.26 23.85 17.35
N GLU A 322 7.12 24.57 18.46
CA GLU A 322 7.99 24.44 19.62
C GLU A 322 8.00 23.01 20.18
N LEU A 323 6.82 22.39 20.28
CA LEU A 323 6.70 21.00 20.72
C LEU A 323 7.40 20.06 19.73
N GLN A 324 7.21 20.25 18.43
CA GLN A 324 7.90 19.47 17.41
C GLN A 324 9.42 19.61 17.48
N ASP A 325 9.93 20.81 17.76
CA ASP A 325 11.36 21.06 17.87
C ASP A 325 11.96 20.42 19.12
N ALA A 326 11.28 20.47 20.27
CA ALA A 326 11.69 19.74 21.48
C ALA A 326 11.71 18.21 21.27
N VAL A 327 10.78 17.69 20.48
CA VAL A 327 10.70 16.25 20.13
C VAL A 327 11.82 15.84 19.17
N LYS A 328 12.15 16.70 18.20
CA LYS A 328 13.29 16.49 17.29
C LYS A 328 14.62 16.54 18.04
N GLU A 329 14.79 17.50 18.95
CA GLU A 329 15.99 17.63 19.79
C GLU A 329 16.20 16.36 20.64
N SER A 330 15.12 15.82 21.20
CA SER A 330 15.10 14.57 21.97
C SER A 330 15.27 13.30 21.11
N ARG A 331 15.39 13.42 19.78
CA ARG A 331 15.50 12.32 18.80
C ARG A 331 14.33 11.33 18.84
N ILE A 332 13.14 11.80 19.19
CA ILE A 332 11.93 10.98 19.23
C ILE A 332 11.28 10.99 17.84
N ARG A 333 11.01 9.81 17.29
CA ARG A 333 10.16 9.66 16.10
C ARG A 333 8.71 9.52 16.55
N GLY A 334 7.96 10.62 16.56
CA GLY A 334 6.59 10.65 17.04
C GLY A 334 5.76 11.77 16.42
N PHE A 335 4.46 11.74 16.71
CA PHE A 335 3.52 12.78 16.29
C PHE A 335 3.20 13.70 17.46
N CYS A 336 3.04 14.97 17.14
CA CYS A 336 2.82 16.06 18.08
C CYS A 336 1.41 16.60 17.91
N ASP A 337 0.64 16.67 18.98
CA ASP A 337 -0.71 17.22 18.98
C ASP A 337 -0.93 18.21 20.12
N VAL A 338 -1.80 19.19 19.88
CA VAL A 338 -2.12 20.23 20.87
C VAL A 338 -3.63 20.37 20.92
N LEU A 339 -4.19 20.10 22.09
CA LEU A 339 -5.63 20.21 22.32
C LEU A 339 -5.92 21.41 23.21
N VAL A 340 -6.92 22.20 22.81
CA VAL A 340 -7.42 23.34 23.59
C VAL A 340 -8.83 23.00 24.07
N THR A 341 -9.06 23.08 25.39
CA THR A 341 -10.37 22.82 26.00
C THR A 341 -10.67 23.79 27.13
N GLU A 342 -11.96 24.06 27.36
CA GLU A 342 -12.40 24.95 28.46
C GLU A 342 -12.06 24.40 29.84
N HIS A 343 -12.09 23.07 29.99
CA HIS A 343 -11.72 22.38 31.22
C HIS A 343 -10.58 21.41 30.97
N PHE A 344 -9.48 21.54 31.71
CA PHE A 344 -8.29 20.69 31.56
C PHE A 344 -8.61 19.19 31.67
N MET A 345 -9.42 18.79 32.65
CA MET A 345 -9.76 17.36 32.85
C MET A 345 -10.52 16.73 31.70
N GLN A 346 -11.43 17.49 31.08
CA GLN A 346 -12.16 17.00 29.91
C GLN A 346 -11.20 16.87 28.71
N GLY A 347 -10.27 17.81 28.55
CA GLY A 347 -9.23 17.73 27.53
C GLY A 347 -8.35 16.49 27.66
N ILE A 348 -7.85 16.18 28.86
CA ILE A 348 -7.09 14.95 29.09
C ILE A 348 -7.93 13.70 28.78
N SER A 349 -9.21 13.69 29.17
CA SER A 349 -10.12 12.59 28.83
C SER A 349 -10.32 12.42 27.33
N HIS A 350 -10.45 13.53 26.59
CA HIS A 350 -10.56 13.50 25.13
C HIS A 350 -9.26 12.97 24.51
N LEU A 351 -8.10 13.45 24.93
CA LEU A 351 -6.80 12.98 24.42
C LEU A 351 -6.64 11.47 24.58
N ILE A 352 -6.96 10.91 25.74
CA ILE A 352 -6.87 9.46 26.00
C ILE A 352 -7.82 8.66 25.09
N GLN A 353 -8.98 9.20 24.74
CA GLN A 353 -9.97 8.46 23.96
C GLN A 353 -9.77 8.60 22.43
N THR A 354 -9.32 9.76 21.96
CA THR A 354 -9.33 10.11 20.53
C THR A 354 -7.95 10.08 19.88
N SER A 355 -6.86 10.04 20.63
CA SER A 355 -5.50 10.08 20.06
C SER A 355 -5.17 8.83 19.23
N GLY A 356 -4.99 9.03 17.93
CA GLY A 356 -4.63 7.99 16.96
C GLY A 356 -5.58 7.93 15.76
N LEU A 357 -5.30 7.05 14.80
CA LEU A 357 -6.12 6.88 13.59
C LEU A 357 -6.30 5.38 13.26
N GLY A 358 -7.54 4.89 13.28
CA GLY A 358 -7.86 3.48 13.03
C GLY A 358 -7.12 2.56 14.02
N GLY A 359 -6.42 1.55 13.49
CA GLY A 359 -5.58 0.62 14.26
C GLY A 359 -4.24 1.20 14.73
N LEU A 360 -3.87 2.42 14.31
CA LEU A 360 -2.68 3.13 14.80
C LEU A 360 -3.08 4.02 16.00
N ARG A 361 -3.29 3.38 17.16
CA ARG A 361 -3.65 4.04 18.43
C ARG A 361 -2.58 3.81 19.51
N HIS A 362 -2.68 4.56 20.59
CA HIS A 362 -1.88 4.33 21.78
C HIS A 362 -2.52 3.23 22.64
N ASN A 363 -1.70 2.55 23.45
CA ASN A 363 -2.13 1.55 24.43
C ASN A 363 -1.50 1.76 25.82
N SER A 364 -0.60 2.74 25.92
CA SER A 364 0.11 3.12 27.14
C SER A 364 0.11 4.62 27.25
N VAL A 365 -0.20 5.16 28.42
CA VAL A 365 -0.17 6.59 28.70
C VAL A 365 0.95 6.88 29.70
N VAL A 366 1.80 7.86 29.37
CA VAL A 366 2.84 8.39 30.24
C VAL A 366 2.39 9.73 30.79
N CYS A 367 2.34 9.87 32.10
CA CYS A 367 2.03 11.13 32.79
C CYS A 367 3.05 11.41 33.89
N ALA A 368 3.43 12.67 34.07
CA ALA A 368 4.36 13.06 35.14
C ALA A 368 3.71 12.92 36.53
N TRP A 369 4.50 12.55 37.52
CA TRP A 369 4.06 12.58 38.92
C TRP A 369 3.84 14.02 39.41
N PRO A 370 2.75 14.33 40.13
CA PRO A 370 2.56 15.65 40.74
C PRO A 370 3.51 15.82 41.94
N GLU A 371 4.58 16.60 41.79
CA GLU A 371 5.61 16.75 42.85
C GLU A 371 5.15 17.61 44.04
N HIS A 372 4.23 18.55 43.83
CA HIS A 372 3.80 19.53 44.84
C HIS A 372 2.45 19.19 45.51
N TRP A 373 1.98 17.96 45.39
CA TRP A 373 0.68 17.52 45.93
C TRP A 373 0.55 17.63 47.46
N SER A 374 1.66 17.74 48.20
CA SER A 374 1.70 17.81 49.66
C SER A 374 2.13 19.17 50.21
N VAL A 375 2.56 20.12 49.37
CA VAL A 375 3.10 21.42 49.80
C VAL A 375 2.01 22.48 49.64
N SER A 376 1.56 23.04 50.75
CA SER A 376 0.59 24.14 50.76
C SER A 376 1.32 25.48 50.60
N ASN A 377 1.30 26.04 49.40
CA ASN A 377 1.64 27.45 49.17
C ASN A 377 0.36 28.29 49.07
N GLU A 378 0.41 29.56 49.46
CA GLU A 378 -0.78 30.47 49.53
C GLU A 378 -1.55 30.61 48.20
N ASN A 379 -0.90 30.34 47.05
CA ASN A 379 -1.51 30.40 45.72
C ASN A 379 -1.82 29.02 45.11
N GLN A 380 -1.54 27.92 45.81
CA GLN A 380 -1.65 26.56 45.28
C GLN A 380 -2.61 25.74 46.13
N ASN A 381 -3.55 25.07 45.47
CA ASN A 381 -4.44 24.10 46.11
C ASN A 381 -3.86 22.69 45.88
N PRO A 382 -3.00 22.16 46.77
CA PRO A 382 -2.38 20.83 46.61
C PRO A 382 -3.41 19.72 46.38
N MET A 383 -4.59 19.86 47.00
CA MET A 383 -5.70 18.93 46.86
C MET A 383 -6.34 18.92 45.45
N LYS A 384 -6.21 20.02 44.68
CA LYS A 384 -6.67 20.07 43.28
C LYS A 384 -5.72 19.30 42.35
N GLU A 385 -4.42 19.38 42.55
CA GLU A 385 -3.45 18.63 41.72
C GLU A 385 -3.54 17.13 41.97
N ALA A 386 -3.66 16.74 43.25
CA ALA A 386 -3.85 15.34 43.63
C ALA A 386 -5.15 14.77 43.05
N SER A 387 -6.24 15.54 43.07
CA SER A 387 -7.52 15.08 42.50
C SER A 387 -7.48 15.02 40.97
N LEU A 388 -6.79 15.96 40.30
CA LEU A 388 -6.54 15.96 38.86
C LEU A 388 -5.79 14.70 38.42
N PHE A 389 -4.71 14.37 39.13
CA PHE A 389 -3.91 13.19 38.85
C PHE A 389 -4.70 11.90 39.12
N ALA A 390 -5.40 11.81 40.26
CA ALA A 390 -6.24 10.65 40.58
C ALA A 390 -7.35 10.44 39.54
N GLN A 391 -7.97 11.51 39.06
CA GLN A 391 -8.98 11.43 38.01
C GLN A 391 -8.37 11.04 36.66
N THR A 392 -7.19 11.54 36.33
CA THR A 392 -6.45 11.14 35.11
C THR A 392 -6.14 9.64 35.13
N VAL A 393 -5.65 9.12 36.26
CA VAL A 393 -5.39 7.67 36.46
C VAL A 393 -6.67 6.86 36.29
N ARG A 394 -7.80 7.31 36.86
CA ARG A 394 -9.10 6.65 36.67
C ARG A 394 -9.53 6.62 35.20
N THR A 395 -9.33 7.72 34.47
CA THR A 395 -9.66 7.78 33.04
C THR A 395 -8.78 6.85 32.20
N ILE A 396 -7.47 6.78 32.47
CA ILE A 396 -6.58 5.87 31.76
C ILE A 396 -6.96 4.40 32.05
N SER A 397 -7.26 4.09 33.31
CA SER A 397 -7.73 2.75 33.71
C SER A 397 -9.05 2.38 33.04
N ALA A 398 -10.00 3.33 32.93
CA ALA A 398 -11.27 3.11 32.24
C ALA A 398 -11.08 2.88 30.73
N ALA A 399 -10.04 3.45 30.14
CA ALA A 399 -9.67 3.26 28.73
C ALA A 399 -8.86 1.96 28.48
N ASN A 400 -8.67 1.10 29.49
CA ASN A 400 -7.88 -0.14 29.42
C ASN A 400 -6.44 0.09 28.87
N CYS A 401 -5.85 1.24 29.19
CA CYS A 401 -4.48 1.57 28.80
C CYS A 401 -3.51 1.30 29.95
N ALA A 402 -2.28 0.90 29.61
CA ALA A 402 -1.20 0.81 30.59
C ALA A 402 -0.80 2.21 31.07
N ILE A 403 -0.45 2.34 32.35
CA ILE A 403 -0.07 3.62 32.96
C ILE A 403 1.42 3.58 33.29
N LEU A 404 2.14 4.63 32.90
CA LEU A 404 3.55 4.84 33.24
C LEU A 404 3.71 6.20 33.90
N VAL A 405 4.14 6.20 35.16
CA VAL A 405 4.29 7.44 35.94
C VAL A 405 5.74 7.63 36.36
N PRO A 406 6.58 8.34 35.57
CA PRO A 406 7.91 8.74 36.00
C PRO A 406 7.80 9.73 37.17
N LYS A 407 8.35 9.34 38.32
CA LYS A 407 8.51 10.20 39.49
C LYS A 407 9.89 10.84 39.47
N TYR A 408 9.99 12.13 39.82
CA TYR A 408 11.22 12.92 39.73
C TYR A 408 11.80 12.98 38.32
N ALA A 409 10.94 13.17 37.31
CA ALA A 409 11.36 13.23 35.91
C ALA A 409 12.36 14.36 35.65
N SER A 410 12.39 15.40 36.48
CA SER A 410 13.40 16.47 36.45
C SER A 410 14.84 15.96 36.60
N ASN A 411 15.03 14.85 37.33
CA ASN A 411 16.34 14.25 37.59
C ASN A 411 16.70 13.15 36.57
N PHE A 412 15.85 12.92 35.56
CA PHE A 412 16.12 11.86 34.59
C PHE A 412 17.29 12.26 33.69
N PRO A 413 18.17 11.30 33.37
CA PRO A 413 19.37 11.56 32.59
C PRO A 413 19.01 12.02 31.18
N THR A 414 19.78 12.97 30.67
CA THR A 414 19.63 13.45 29.30
C THR A 414 20.00 12.35 28.30
N CYS A 415 19.55 12.49 27.04
CA CYS A 415 19.84 11.53 25.97
C CYS A 415 21.34 11.38 25.61
N SER A 416 22.24 12.13 26.25
CA SER A 416 23.70 12.09 26.05
C SER A 416 24.46 11.35 27.15
N GLU A 417 23.87 11.17 28.32
CA GLU A 417 24.54 10.61 29.49
C GLU A 417 24.52 9.07 29.45
N ARG A 418 25.66 8.44 29.76
CA ARG A 418 25.74 6.99 29.93
C ARG A 418 25.41 6.61 31.36
N LEU A 419 24.46 5.69 31.49
CA LEU A 419 24.04 5.17 32.78
C LEU A 419 24.78 3.88 33.08
N ASN A 420 25.49 3.88 34.21
CA ASN A 420 26.11 2.71 34.82
C ASN A 420 25.49 2.54 36.21
N GLY A 421 24.83 1.40 36.45
CA GLY A 421 24.16 1.13 37.72
C GLY A 421 23.31 -0.12 37.69
N THR A 422 22.36 -0.22 38.61
CA THR A 422 21.37 -1.30 38.64
C THR A 422 19.96 -0.75 38.40
N ILE A 423 19.12 -1.55 37.75
CA ILE A 423 17.68 -1.29 37.65
C ILE A 423 16.99 -2.30 38.53
N ASP A 424 16.42 -1.81 39.62
CA ASP A 424 15.75 -2.61 40.63
C ASP A 424 14.25 -2.68 40.32
N ILE A 425 13.75 -3.89 40.10
CA ILE A 425 12.35 -4.15 39.73
C ILE A 425 11.66 -4.79 40.92
N TYR A 426 10.67 -4.11 41.48
CA TYR A 426 9.83 -4.65 42.56
C TYR A 426 8.53 -5.20 41.97
N TRP A 427 8.44 -6.52 41.89
CA TRP A 427 7.24 -7.20 41.42
C TRP A 427 6.36 -7.60 42.61
N VAL A 428 5.18 -6.97 42.70
CA VAL A 428 4.18 -7.21 43.74
C VAL A 428 2.92 -7.80 43.10
N VAL A 429 2.75 -9.13 43.25
CA VAL A 429 1.57 -9.96 42.90
C VAL A 429 1.06 -9.91 41.44
N ASN A 430 0.80 -8.74 40.84
CA ASN A 430 0.20 -8.56 39.51
C ASN A 430 1.18 -7.93 38.49
N ASP A 431 0.83 -7.98 37.19
CA ASP A 431 1.49 -7.27 36.07
C ASP A 431 2.95 -7.59 35.74
N GLY A 432 3.41 -8.81 36.03
CA GLY A 432 4.81 -9.22 35.78
C GLY A 432 5.29 -9.06 34.33
N GLY A 433 4.40 -9.18 33.34
CA GLY A 433 4.77 -9.06 31.92
C GLY A 433 5.25 -7.66 31.52
N LEU A 434 4.54 -6.61 31.94
CA LEU A 434 4.89 -5.22 31.64
C LEU A 434 6.12 -4.78 32.43
N LEU A 435 6.19 -5.17 33.70
CA LEU A 435 7.31 -4.91 34.62
C LEU A 435 8.63 -5.49 34.12
N MET A 436 8.61 -6.62 33.42
CA MET A 436 9.81 -7.20 32.80
C MET A 436 10.12 -6.61 31.42
N LEU A 437 9.10 -6.18 30.67
CA LEU A 437 9.27 -5.66 29.32
C LEU A 437 9.88 -4.25 29.29
N ILE A 438 9.44 -3.34 30.15
CA ILE A 438 9.91 -1.95 30.17
C ILE A 438 11.43 -1.87 30.42
N PRO A 439 11.98 -2.54 31.44
CA PRO A 439 13.40 -2.49 31.72
C PRO A 439 14.21 -3.12 30.58
N PHE A 440 13.72 -4.25 30.03
CA PHE A 440 14.34 -4.89 28.87
C PHE A 440 14.43 -3.96 27.65
N LEU A 441 13.39 -3.14 27.41
CA LEU A 441 13.42 -2.14 26.34
C LEU A 441 14.41 -1.00 26.64
N LEU A 442 14.52 -0.56 27.89
CA LEU A 442 15.45 0.49 28.31
C LEU A 442 16.92 0.07 28.18
N ILE A 443 17.27 -1.19 28.48
CA ILE A 443 18.65 -1.69 28.31
C ILE A 443 19.05 -1.83 26.85
N LYS A 444 18.10 -2.12 25.95
CA LYS A 444 18.39 -2.20 24.51
C LYS A 444 18.87 -0.87 23.93
N ASN A 445 18.70 0.23 24.65
CA ASN A 445 19.27 1.50 24.26
C ASN A 445 20.79 1.53 24.52
N LYS A 446 21.57 2.02 23.56
CA LYS A 446 23.04 2.05 23.60
C LYS A 446 23.64 2.84 24.77
N LEU A 447 22.82 3.62 25.46
CA LEU A 447 23.23 4.52 26.53
C LEU A 447 23.18 3.87 27.93
N ASN A 448 22.64 2.65 28.04
CA ASN A 448 22.37 2.03 29.33
C ASN A 448 23.14 0.70 29.47
N ASN A 449 24.14 0.68 30.36
CA ASN A 449 24.94 -0.51 30.69
C ASN A 449 24.52 -1.12 32.05
N SER A 450 23.29 -0.87 32.49
CA SER A 450 22.84 -1.26 33.82
C SER A 450 22.54 -2.76 33.94
N LEU A 451 22.70 -3.31 35.16
CA LEU A 451 22.34 -4.70 35.50
C LEU A 451 20.92 -4.77 36.10
N PHE A 452 20.18 -5.84 35.85
CA PHE A 452 18.85 -6.05 36.47
C PHE A 452 18.97 -6.75 37.82
N ILE A 453 18.26 -6.21 38.82
CA ILE A 453 17.98 -6.92 40.06
C ILE A 453 16.46 -6.99 40.22
N LEU A 454 15.93 -8.21 40.23
CA LEU A 454 14.50 -8.46 40.39
C LEU A 454 14.21 -8.83 41.85
N PHE A 455 13.37 -8.03 42.49
CA PHE A 455 12.82 -8.30 43.82
C PHE A 455 11.36 -8.70 43.66
N SER A 456 11.02 -9.93 44.06
CA SER A 456 9.63 -10.41 44.11
C SER A 456 9.15 -10.37 45.54
N LEU A 457 7.99 -9.74 45.77
CA LEU A 457 7.35 -9.59 47.09
C LEU A 457 6.01 -10.32 47.13
#